data_AF-A0A2E7MXG4-F1
#
_entry.id   AF-A0A2E7MXG4-F1
#
_cell.length_a   1.000
_cell.length_b   1.000
_cell.length_c   1.000
_cell.angle_alpha   90.00
_cell.angle_beta   90.00
_cell.angle_gamma   90.00
#
_symmetry.space_group_name_H-M   'P 1'
#
loop_
_entity.id
_entity.type
_entity.pdbx_description
1 polymer ?
#
loop_
_entity_poly.entity_id
_entity_poly.type
_entity_poly.pdbx_seq_one_letter_code
_entity_poly.pdbx_strand_id
1 'polypeptide(L)'
;MRQEFWKELNEARHQGVCKYWENVFPEANVIDFNLLVELNQYIVSVTGQNVLRNDSANISGAHADARIKPFFTEFINNYKRIDTEIDFNSLLFFSFSDSHHSVNLHRDTETVFLIQGYGECVFVAVNDDGSQKDLYRMKTGDAIILPPMYSHKSVPLGPRVTLSLGGLPKQHSH
;
A
#
# COMPACT_ATOMS: atom_id res chain seq x y z
N MET A 1 15.84 -12.14 6.11
CA MET A 1 14.43 -12.28 5.69
C MET A 1 13.58 -12.30 6.95
N ARG A 2 12.47 -11.55 6.98
CA ARG A 2 11.72 -11.22 8.20
C ARG A 2 10.70 -12.31 8.54
N GLN A 3 11.17 -13.51 8.92
CA GLN A 3 10.35 -14.73 9.01
C GLN A 3 9.17 -14.61 10.00
N GLU A 4 9.39 -14.11 11.21
CA GLU A 4 8.32 -13.96 12.20
C GLU A 4 7.25 -12.95 11.75
N PHE A 5 7.66 -11.84 11.13
CA PHE A 5 6.73 -10.88 10.53
C PHE A 5 5.81 -11.55 9.51
N TRP A 6 6.35 -12.35 8.59
CA TRP A 6 5.53 -13.01 7.57
C TRP A 6 4.62 -14.08 8.15
N LYS A 7 5.05 -14.79 9.20
CA LYS A 7 4.20 -15.72 9.94
C LYS A 7 3.02 -14.99 10.56
N GLU A 8 3.29 -13.92 11.31
CA GLU A 8 2.26 -13.10 11.94
C GLU A 8 1.31 -12.45 10.95
N LEU A 9 1.83 -11.97 9.81
CA LEU A 9 1.02 -11.37 8.75
C LEU A 9 0.04 -12.39 8.19
N ASN A 10 0.51 -13.60 7.87
CA ASN A 10 -0.35 -14.66 7.35
C ASN A 10 -1.37 -15.15 8.38
N GLU A 11 -1.02 -15.18 9.67
CA GLU A 11 -1.95 -15.50 10.76
C GLU A 11 -3.05 -14.43 10.89
N ALA A 12 -2.68 -13.14 10.89
CA ALA A 12 -3.64 -12.03 10.97
C ALA A 12 -4.64 -12.08 9.81
N ARG A 13 -4.17 -12.38 8.60
CA ARG A 13 -5.04 -12.56 7.43
C ARG A 13 -6.01 -13.72 7.57
N HIS A 14 -5.52 -14.88 8.03
CA HIS A 14 -6.37 -16.05 8.23
C HIS A 14 -7.47 -15.79 9.28
N GLN A 15 -7.19 -14.94 10.26
CA GLN A 15 -8.13 -14.52 11.29
C GLN A 15 -9.03 -13.35 10.88
N GLY A 16 -8.80 -12.73 9.72
CA GLY A 16 -9.56 -11.56 9.28
C GLY A 16 -9.36 -10.34 10.19
N VAL A 17 -8.16 -10.17 10.78
CA VAL A 17 -7.85 -9.06 11.68
C VAL A 17 -6.87 -8.06 11.06
N CYS A 18 -7.15 -6.79 11.26
CA CYS A 18 -6.19 -5.72 10.97
C CYS A 18 -4.98 -5.85 11.89
N LYS A 19 -3.78 -5.63 11.36
CA LYS A 19 -2.55 -5.64 12.15
C LYS A 19 -1.54 -4.62 11.63
N TYR A 20 -0.92 -3.93 12.57
CA TYR A 20 0.09 -2.90 12.35
C TYR A 20 1.44 -3.33 12.94
N TRP A 21 2.53 -3.00 12.25
CA TRP A 21 3.89 -3.24 12.67
C TRP A 21 4.72 -1.98 12.54
N GLU A 22 5.39 -1.60 13.63
CA GLU A 22 6.30 -0.46 13.66
C GLU A 22 7.68 -0.85 13.10
N ASN A 23 8.20 -0.01 12.18
CA ASN A 23 9.53 -0.06 11.61
C ASN A 23 10.00 -1.46 11.14
N VAL A 24 9.08 -2.25 10.59
CA VAL A 24 9.38 -3.61 10.10
C VAL A 24 10.03 -3.63 8.72
N PHE A 25 10.08 -2.47 8.05
CA PHE A 25 10.82 -2.23 6.79
C PHE A 25 11.73 -0.98 6.94
N PRO A 26 12.83 -1.04 7.71
CA PRO A 26 13.71 0.12 7.89
C PRO A 26 14.29 0.67 6.58
N GLU A 27 14.34 -0.16 5.54
CA GLU A 27 14.76 0.20 4.18
C GLU A 27 13.69 0.91 3.33
N ALA A 28 12.49 1.17 3.86
CA ALA A 28 11.39 1.82 3.14
C ALA A 28 11.67 3.29 2.77
N ASN A 29 12.80 3.87 3.20
CA ASN A 29 13.23 5.21 2.82
C ASN A 29 13.49 5.37 1.31
N VAL A 30 13.68 4.26 0.57
CA VAL A 30 13.79 4.28 -0.90
C VAL A 30 12.45 4.49 -1.60
N ILE A 31 11.34 4.36 -0.87
CA ILE A 31 9.97 4.59 -1.36
C ILE A 31 9.66 6.09 -1.17
N ASP A 32 10.22 6.93 -2.04
CA ASP A 32 10.20 8.38 -1.89
C ASP A 32 9.63 9.14 -3.11
N PHE A 33 9.67 10.47 -3.06
CA PHE A 33 9.22 11.31 -4.16
C PHE A 33 10.15 11.26 -5.38
N ASN A 34 11.45 10.95 -5.22
CA ASN A 34 12.35 10.79 -6.36
C ASN A 34 11.93 9.57 -7.17
N LEU A 35 11.73 8.43 -6.49
CA LEU A 35 11.15 7.23 -7.10
C LEU A 35 9.81 7.54 -7.79
N LEU A 36 8.90 8.23 -7.10
CA LEU A 36 7.58 8.56 -7.65
C LEU A 36 7.68 9.39 -8.95
N VAL A 37 8.52 10.42 -8.94
CA VAL A 37 8.71 11.31 -10.09
C VAL A 37 9.38 10.58 -11.25
N GLU A 38 10.42 9.77 -10.98
CA GLU A 38 11.11 8.98 -12.00
C GLU A 38 10.17 7.95 -12.66
N LEU A 39 9.35 7.25 -11.86
CA LEU A 39 8.32 6.35 -12.38
C LEU A 39 7.29 7.10 -13.23
N ASN A 40 6.80 8.24 -12.77
CA ASN A 40 5.87 9.06 -13.56
C ASN A 40 6.51 9.55 -14.87
N GLN A 41 7.78 9.98 -14.84
CA GLN A 41 8.50 10.41 -16.04
C GLN A 41 8.62 9.27 -17.06
N TYR A 42 8.93 8.06 -16.60
CA TYR A 42 8.95 6.88 -17.46
C TYR A 42 7.57 6.63 -18.08
N ILE A 43 6.50 6.60 -17.28
CA ILE A 43 5.13 6.40 -17.75
C ILE A 43 4.75 7.47 -18.79
N VAL A 44 5.03 8.75 -18.52
CA VAL A 44 4.79 9.86 -19.45
C VAL A 44 5.55 9.63 -20.76
N SER A 45 6.81 9.22 -20.70
CA SER A 45 7.64 9.03 -21.90
C SER A 45 7.14 7.88 -22.80
N VAL A 46 6.53 6.85 -22.22
CA VAL A 46 6.06 5.65 -22.94
C VAL A 46 4.61 5.79 -23.38
N THR A 47 3.75 6.39 -22.55
CA THR A 47 2.29 6.40 -22.74
C THR A 47 1.70 7.78 -23.01
N GLY A 48 2.46 8.85 -22.76
CA GLY A 48 1.97 10.23 -22.78
C GLY A 48 1.12 10.63 -21.57
N GLN A 49 0.83 9.72 -20.63
CA GLN A 49 -0.04 9.98 -19.48
C GLN A 49 0.76 10.49 -18.28
N ASN A 50 0.41 11.67 -17.77
CA ASN A 50 0.99 12.23 -16.55
C ASN A 50 0.06 12.01 -15.36
N VAL A 51 0.35 10.97 -14.59
CA VAL A 51 -0.48 10.51 -13.46
C VAL A 51 -0.49 11.55 -12.34
N LEU A 52 0.62 12.26 -12.13
CA LEU A 52 0.73 13.29 -11.10
C LEU A 52 -0.09 14.56 -11.40
N ARG A 53 -0.54 14.75 -12.65
CA ARG A 53 -1.35 15.91 -13.06
C ARG A 53 -2.86 15.65 -13.04
N ASN A 54 -3.29 14.40 -13.11
CA ASN A 54 -4.68 14.03 -13.41
C ASN A 54 -5.52 13.69 -12.16
N ASP A 55 -5.29 14.37 -11.03
CA ASP A 55 -5.94 14.07 -9.73
C ASP A 55 -5.86 12.59 -9.31
N SER A 56 -4.88 11.84 -9.84
CA SER A 56 -4.70 10.44 -9.47
C SER A 56 -4.12 10.32 -8.06
N ALA A 57 -4.57 9.29 -7.37
CA ALA A 57 -4.12 8.92 -6.04
C ALA A 57 -2.86 8.05 -6.03
N ASN A 58 -2.54 7.41 -7.16
CA ASN A 58 -1.53 6.36 -7.22
C ASN A 58 -0.90 6.18 -8.61
N ILE A 59 0.26 5.54 -8.62
CA ILE A 59 0.91 4.96 -9.80
C ILE A 59 0.91 3.43 -9.64
N SER A 60 0.40 2.70 -10.64
CA SER A 60 0.39 1.23 -10.67
C SER A 60 1.65 0.65 -11.34
N GLY A 61 1.93 -0.64 -11.12
CA GLY A 61 3.02 -1.35 -11.80
C GLY A 61 4.43 -1.00 -11.29
N ALA A 62 4.55 -0.51 -10.05
CA ALA A 62 5.81 -0.03 -9.50
C ALA A 62 6.91 -1.12 -9.35
N HIS A 63 6.54 -2.40 -9.35
CA HIS A 63 7.42 -3.55 -9.09
C HIS A 63 8.48 -3.78 -10.18
N ALA A 64 8.33 -3.14 -11.34
CA ALA A 64 9.37 -3.12 -12.36
C ALA A 64 10.59 -2.28 -11.96
N ASP A 65 10.42 -1.29 -11.06
CA ASP A 65 11.52 -0.47 -10.55
C ASP A 65 12.43 -1.28 -9.63
N ALA A 66 13.74 -1.12 -9.80
CA ALA A 66 14.75 -1.85 -9.05
C ALA A 66 14.70 -1.59 -7.53
N ARG A 67 14.19 -0.44 -7.09
CA ARG A 67 14.02 -0.11 -5.67
C ARG A 67 12.80 -0.80 -5.05
N ILE A 68 11.74 -1.05 -5.83
CA ILE A 68 10.50 -1.68 -5.35
C ILE A 68 10.53 -3.20 -5.49
N LYS A 69 11.24 -3.69 -6.51
CA LYS A 69 11.36 -5.13 -6.80
C LYS A 69 11.75 -5.99 -5.59
N PRO A 70 12.65 -5.60 -4.66
CA PRO A 70 12.96 -6.37 -3.47
C PRO A 70 11.74 -6.58 -2.55
N PHE A 71 10.97 -5.52 -2.27
CA PHE A 71 9.75 -5.59 -1.46
C PHE A 71 8.71 -6.51 -2.10
N PHE A 72 8.48 -6.34 -3.40
CA PHE A 72 7.54 -7.16 -4.16
C PHE A 72 7.97 -8.63 -4.20
N THR A 73 9.27 -8.90 -4.42
CA THR A 73 9.82 -10.26 -4.44
C THR A 73 9.70 -10.93 -3.07
N GLU A 74 10.02 -10.20 -2.00
CA GLU A 74 9.85 -10.72 -0.63
C GLU A 74 8.37 -11.02 -0.34
N PHE A 75 7.45 -10.14 -0.74
CA PHE A 75 6.01 -10.35 -0.63
C PHE A 75 5.57 -11.62 -1.36
N ILE A 76 5.88 -11.77 -2.65
CA ILE A 76 5.48 -12.95 -3.43
C ILE A 76 6.01 -14.27 -2.83
N ASN A 77 7.22 -14.24 -2.27
CA ASN A 77 7.85 -15.45 -1.71
C ASN A 77 7.28 -15.87 -0.35
N ASN A 78 6.65 -14.96 0.41
CA ASN A 78 6.25 -15.21 1.80
C ASN A 78 4.75 -15.09 2.05
N TYR A 79 4.03 -14.36 1.19
CA TYR A 79 2.60 -14.14 1.33
C TYR A 79 1.79 -15.38 0.93
N LYS A 80 1.01 -15.93 1.87
CA LYS A 80 0.17 -17.12 1.63
C LYS A 80 -1.17 -16.69 1.07
N ARG A 81 -1.42 -16.97 -0.21
CA ARG A 81 -2.66 -16.60 -0.91
C ARG A 81 -3.92 -17.13 -0.20
N ILE A 82 -5.00 -16.35 -0.20
CA ILE A 82 -6.32 -16.78 0.23
C ILE A 82 -7.31 -16.60 -0.94
N ASP A 83 -8.14 -17.62 -1.18
CA ASP A 83 -9.27 -17.61 -2.12
C ASP A 83 -8.96 -17.04 -3.52
N THR A 84 -9.47 -15.85 -3.82
CA THR A 84 -9.54 -15.22 -5.14
C THR A 84 -8.36 -14.31 -5.47
N GLU A 85 -7.28 -14.34 -4.69
CA GLU A 85 -6.07 -13.55 -4.93
C GLU A 85 -5.20 -14.20 -6.03
N ILE A 86 -5.42 -13.78 -7.27
CA ILE A 86 -4.74 -14.38 -8.45
C ILE A 86 -3.63 -13.47 -8.97
N ASP A 87 -3.91 -12.17 -9.10
CA ASP A 87 -3.02 -11.19 -9.72
C ASP A 87 -2.46 -10.22 -8.69
N PHE A 88 -1.16 -10.33 -8.40
CA PHE A 88 -0.48 -9.44 -7.48
C PHE A 88 0.11 -8.25 -8.22
N ASN A 89 -0.05 -7.06 -7.63
CA ASN A 89 0.56 -5.84 -8.12
C ASN A 89 1.15 -5.01 -6.97
N SER A 90 1.80 -3.92 -7.35
CA SER A 90 2.40 -2.94 -6.47
C SER A 90 2.00 -1.55 -6.93
N LEU A 91 1.44 -0.74 -6.03
CA LEU A 91 1.02 0.62 -6.33
C LEU A 91 1.72 1.59 -5.40
N LEU A 92 2.17 2.74 -5.92
CA LEU A 92 2.61 3.86 -5.10
C LEU A 92 1.46 4.83 -4.94
N PHE A 93 0.87 4.85 -3.75
CA PHE A 93 -0.06 5.90 -3.37
C PHE A 93 0.70 7.12 -2.87
N PHE A 94 0.24 8.31 -3.19
CA PHE A 94 0.92 9.54 -2.78
C PHE A 94 -0.05 10.66 -2.40
N SER A 95 0.47 11.63 -1.65
CA SER A 95 -0.19 12.90 -1.37
C SER A 95 0.90 13.98 -1.36
N PHE A 96 0.62 15.16 -1.92
CA PHE A 96 1.57 16.28 -1.97
C PHE A 96 1.44 17.24 -0.78
N SER A 97 0.34 17.12 -0.03
CA SER A 97 0.03 17.90 1.16
C SER A 97 -0.93 17.10 2.05
N ASP A 98 -1.15 17.60 3.25
CA ASP A 98 -2.20 17.14 4.19
C ASP A 98 -3.63 17.33 3.64
N SER A 99 -3.82 18.29 2.72
CA SER A 99 -5.08 18.51 2.01
C SER A 99 -5.28 17.62 0.77
N HIS A 100 -4.24 16.93 0.30
CA HIS A 100 -4.31 16.08 -0.88
C HIS A 100 -4.97 14.73 -0.52
N HIS A 101 -6.30 14.73 -0.51
CA HIS A 101 -7.13 13.54 -0.31
C HIS A 101 -7.13 12.66 -1.56
N SER A 102 -6.51 11.50 -1.46
CA SER A 102 -6.34 10.62 -2.61
C SER A 102 -7.51 9.63 -2.77
N VAL A 103 -8.08 9.11 -1.66
CA VAL A 103 -9.23 8.19 -1.71
C VAL A 103 -10.17 8.45 -0.53
N ASN A 104 -11.48 8.36 -0.77
CA ASN A 104 -12.51 8.41 0.28
C ASN A 104 -12.49 7.15 1.15
N LEU A 105 -13.21 7.16 2.27
CA LEU A 105 -13.39 5.95 3.08
C LEU A 105 -14.13 4.91 2.22
N HIS A 106 -13.48 3.76 2.00
CA HIS A 106 -13.96 2.71 1.11
C HIS A 106 -13.58 1.33 1.67
N ARG A 107 -14.10 0.28 1.03
CA ARG A 107 -13.82 -1.12 1.34
C ARG A 107 -13.28 -1.77 0.07
N ASP A 108 -12.22 -2.56 0.22
CA ASP A 108 -11.69 -3.40 -0.85
C ASP A 108 -12.15 -4.84 -0.65
N THR A 109 -12.34 -5.54 -1.76
CA THR A 109 -12.70 -6.97 -1.75
C THR A 109 -11.51 -7.87 -1.47
N GLU A 110 -10.30 -7.34 -1.58
CA GLU A 110 -9.03 -8.02 -1.39
C GLU A 110 -8.35 -7.56 -0.10
N THR A 111 -7.38 -8.35 0.35
CA THR A 111 -6.47 -7.90 1.43
C THR A 111 -5.58 -6.78 0.89
N VAL A 112 -5.44 -5.70 1.66
CA VAL A 112 -4.53 -4.60 1.37
C VAL A 112 -3.34 -4.66 2.31
N PHE A 113 -2.12 -4.76 1.77
CA PHE A 113 -0.90 -4.68 2.55
C PHE A 113 -0.11 -3.42 2.18
N LEU A 114 0.14 -2.56 3.15
CA LEU A 114 0.74 -1.25 2.95
C LEU A 114 2.05 -1.13 3.71
N ILE A 115 3.05 -0.54 3.06
CA ILE A 115 4.35 -0.16 3.62
C ILE A 115 4.49 1.34 3.46
N GLN A 116 4.65 2.05 4.58
CA GLN A 116 4.81 3.50 4.55
C GLN A 116 6.25 3.85 4.18
N GLY A 117 6.40 4.56 3.06
CA GLY A 117 7.66 5.12 2.59
C GLY A 117 7.87 6.51 3.15
N TYR A 118 8.23 7.47 2.30
CA TYR A 118 8.41 8.87 2.68
C TYR A 118 7.18 9.46 3.40
N GLY A 119 7.42 10.19 4.49
CA GLY A 119 6.42 10.97 5.21
C GLY A 119 5.59 10.15 6.19
N GLU A 120 4.50 10.76 6.66
CA GLU A 120 3.61 10.16 7.66
C GLU A 120 2.14 10.27 7.25
N CYS A 121 1.35 9.30 7.67
CA CYS A 121 -0.10 9.34 7.55
C CYS A 121 -0.78 8.69 8.77
N VAL A 122 -2.07 8.98 8.94
CA VAL A 122 -2.94 8.22 9.82
C VAL A 122 -3.84 7.34 8.97
N PHE A 123 -3.79 6.04 9.16
CA PHE A 123 -4.75 5.11 8.61
C PHE A 123 -5.93 4.97 9.56
N VAL A 124 -7.10 5.33 9.06
CA VAL A 124 -8.38 4.98 9.67
C VAL A 124 -8.72 3.58 9.20
N ALA A 125 -8.98 2.66 10.13
CA ALA A 125 -9.48 1.33 9.84
C ALA A 125 -10.73 1.06 10.68
N VAL A 126 -11.79 0.60 10.03
CA VAL A 126 -13.05 0.22 10.65
C VAL A 126 -13.32 -1.22 10.26
N ASN A 127 -13.57 -2.07 11.25
CA ASN A 127 -13.92 -3.47 11.00
C ASN A 127 -15.23 -3.59 10.20
N ASP A 128 -15.50 -4.77 9.64
CA ASP A 128 -16.59 -4.96 8.67
C ASP A 128 -17.98 -4.58 9.23
N ASP A 129 -18.26 -4.92 10.48
CA ASP A 129 -19.53 -4.62 11.17
C ASP A 129 -19.62 -3.19 11.76
N GLY A 130 -18.54 -2.42 11.70
CA GLY A 130 -18.47 -1.04 12.19
C GLY A 130 -18.37 -0.90 13.71
N SER A 131 -18.23 -1.99 14.48
CA SER A 131 -18.16 -1.93 15.93
C SER A 131 -16.83 -1.38 16.46
N GLN A 132 -15.75 -1.48 15.67
CA GLN A 132 -14.41 -1.06 16.03
C GLN A 132 -13.84 -0.11 15.00
N LYS A 133 -13.34 1.03 15.48
CA LYS A 133 -12.61 2.01 14.69
C LYS A 133 -11.25 2.26 15.33
N ASP A 134 -10.21 1.90 14.60
CA ASP A 134 -8.83 2.11 15.00
C ASP A 134 -8.16 3.20 14.14
N LEU A 135 -7.18 3.86 14.75
CA LEU A 135 -6.34 4.87 14.10
C LEU A 135 -4.88 4.44 14.22
N TYR A 136 -4.24 4.20 13.09
CA TYR A 136 -2.84 3.79 13.02
C TYR A 136 -2.02 4.94 12.44
N ARG A 137 -1.15 5.56 13.23
CA ARG A 137 -0.19 6.53 12.69
C ARG A 137 0.99 5.76 12.11
N MET A 138 1.16 5.86 10.79
CA MET A 138 2.24 5.22 10.06
C MET A 138 3.32 6.25 9.69
N LYS A 139 4.57 5.87 9.94
CA LYS A 139 5.79 6.56 9.56
C LYS A 139 6.62 5.69 8.63
N THR A 140 7.68 6.26 8.06
CA THR A 140 8.59 5.52 7.18
C THR A 140 9.07 4.23 7.85
N GLY A 141 8.84 3.11 7.17
CA GLY A 141 9.21 1.76 7.60
C GLY A 141 8.11 0.99 8.33
N ASP A 142 7.02 1.65 8.71
CA ASP A 142 5.86 0.97 9.29
C ASP A 142 5.07 0.22 8.21
N ALA A 143 4.35 -0.80 8.63
CA ALA A 143 3.48 -1.56 7.76
C ALA A 143 2.14 -1.88 8.42
N ILE A 144 1.10 -2.01 7.60
CA ILE A 144 -0.23 -2.41 8.05
C ILE A 144 -0.84 -3.38 7.05
N ILE A 145 -1.60 -4.35 7.56
CA ILE A 145 -2.46 -5.19 6.75
C ILE A 145 -3.92 -4.98 7.12
N LEU A 146 -4.75 -4.83 6.08
CA LEU A 146 -6.17 -4.65 6.17
C LEU A 146 -6.83 -5.86 5.49
N PRO A 147 -7.59 -6.69 6.23
CA PRO A 147 -8.36 -7.76 5.64
C PRO A 147 -9.42 -7.25 4.66
N PRO A 148 -9.96 -8.12 3.80
CA PRO A 148 -11.10 -7.80 2.95
C PRO A 148 -12.24 -7.14 3.75
N MET A 149 -12.94 -6.21 3.10
CA MET A 149 -14.12 -5.51 3.62
C MET A 149 -13.87 -4.56 4.80
N TYR A 150 -12.64 -4.41 5.30
CA TYR A 150 -12.31 -3.35 6.25
C TYR A 150 -12.49 -1.98 5.59
N SER A 151 -13.30 -1.13 6.21
CA SER A 151 -13.45 0.24 5.70
C SER A 151 -12.23 1.04 6.10
N HIS A 152 -11.51 1.61 5.15
CA HIS A 152 -10.25 2.25 5.43
C HIS A 152 -10.01 3.51 4.61
N LYS A 153 -9.16 4.39 5.15
CA LYS A 153 -8.74 5.64 4.52
C LYS A 153 -7.39 6.10 5.07
N SER A 154 -6.50 6.53 4.18
CA SER A 154 -5.31 7.29 4.54
C SER A 154 -5.65 8.77 4.75
N VAL A 155 -5.23 9.33 5.89
CA VAL A 155 -5.23 10.76 6.18
C VAL A 155 -3.77 11.23 6.17
N PRO A 156 -3.31 11.89 5.11
CA PRO A 156 -1.93 12.38 5.05
C PRO A 156 -1.70 13.44 6.13
N LEU A 157 -0.54 13.40 6.80
CA LEU A 157 -0.10 14.47 7.72
C LEU A 157 0.84 15.46 7.03
N GLY A 158 1.02 15.32 5.71
CA GLY A 158 1.93 16.07 4.86
C GLY A 158 2.20 15.30 3.56
N PRO A 159 3.23 15.70 2.80
CA PRO A 159 3.65 14.94 1.63
C PRO A 159 4.06 13.52 2.02
N ARG A 160 3.54 12.51 1.32
CA ARG A 160 3.82 11.09 1.62
C ARG A 160 3.79 10.21 0.39
N VAL A 161 4.51 9.10 0.46
CA VAL A 161 4.46 8.00 -0.52
C VAL A 161 4.30 6.69 0.25
N THR A 162 3.35 5.86 -0.15
CA THR A 162 3.01 4.58 0.49
C THR A 162 3.00 3.51 -0.59
N LEU A 163 3.73 2.42 -0.38
CA LEU A 163 3.69 1.25 -1.25
C LEU A 163 2.53 0.35 -0.80
N SER A 164 1.62 0.07 -1.72
CA SER A 164 0.60 -0.98 -1.57
C SER A 164 1.05 -2.21 -2.34
N LEU A 165 1.03 -3.37 -1.69
CA LEU A 165 1.26 -4.69 -2.27
C LEU A 165 -0.01 -5.52 -2.04
N GLY A 166 -0.54 -6.15 -3.06
CA GLY A 166 -1.78 -6.88 -2.89
C GLY A 166 -2.34 -7.43 -4.18
N GLY A 167 -3.43 -8.18 -4.04
CA GLY A 167 -4.22 -8.64 -5.17
C GLY A 167 -4.95 -7.46 -5.81
N LEU A 168 -4.95 -7.38 -7.14
CA LEU A 168 -5.89 -6.50 -7.84
C LEU A 168 -7.23 -7.21 -8.00
N PRO A 169 -8.37 -6.52 -7.80
CA PRO A 169 -9.64 -7.00 -8.31
C PRO A 169 -9.51 -7.24 -9.81
N LYS A 170 -10.10 -8.31 -10.33
CA LYS A 170 -10.10 -8.66 -11.78
C LYS A 170 -10.50 -7.50 -12.72
N GLN A 171 -11.20 -6.48 -12.22
CA GLN A 171 -11.59 -5.30 -13.00
C GLN A 171 -10.42 -4.33 -13.25
N HIS A 172 -9.29 -4.49 -12.56
CA HIS A 172 -8.09 -3.67 -12.67
C HIS A 172 -6.87 -4.43 -13.21
N SER A 173 -7.02 -5.70 -13.62
CA SER A 173 -5.94 -6.57 -14.08
C SER A 173 -5.52 -6.33 -15.56
N HIS A 174 -5.57 -5.09 -16.03
CA HIS A 174 -5.28 -4.72 -17.43
C HIS A 174 -3.90 -4.09 -17.60
#